data_AF-A0A3N5W289-F1
#
_entry.id   AF-A0A3N5W289-F1
#
_cell.length_a   1.000
_cell.length_b   1.000
_cell.length_c   1.000
_cell.angle_alpha   90.00
_cell.angle_beta   90.00
_cell.angle_gamma   90.00
#
_symmetry.space_group_name_H-M   'P 1'
#
loop_
_entity.id
_entity.type
_entity.pdbx_description
1 polymer ?
#
loop_
_entity_poly.entity_id
_entity_poly.type
_entity_poly.pdbx_seq_one_letter_code
_entity_poly.pdbx_strand_id
1 'polypeptide(L)' 'MGASMFVQQWMTPTTGDPTQQKMMLIMPVVFTFMFLTFPTGLVIYWLFNNLLSIGQQVYINRQTT' A
#
# COMPACT_ATOMS: atom_id res chain seq x y z
N MET A 1 -1.12 -0.82 8.77
CA MET A 1 -0.74 -1.48 7.49
C MET A 1 -1.82 -1.37 6.43
N GLY A 2 -3.06 -1.80 6.68
CA GLY A 2 -4.13 -1.73 5.66
C GLY A 2 -4.36 -0.35 5.05
N ALA A 3 -4.49 0.67 5.90
CA ALA A 3 -4.69 2.04 5.44
C ALA A 3 -3.50 2.57 4.61
N SER A 4 -2.25 2.29 5.01
CA SER A 4 -1.08 2.73 4.25
C SER A 4 -0.98 2.02 2.90
N MET A 5 -1.22 0.71 2.87
CA MET A 5 -1.24 -0.06 1.62
C MET A 5 -2.33 0.42 0.67
N PHE A 6 -3.53 0.74 1.18
CA PHE A 6 -4.60 1.29 0.36
C PHE A 6 -4.21 2.63 -0.28
N VAL A 7 -3.62 3.54 0.50
CA VAL A 7 -3.14 4.83 0.00
C VAL A 7 -2.03 4.64 -1.04
N GLN A 8 -1.09 3.73 -0.79
CA GLN A 8 -0.02 3.42 -1.75
C GLN A 8 -0.57 2.87 -3.07
N GLN A 9 -1.58 2.01 -2.99
CA GLN A 9 -2.19 1.38 -4.16
C GLN A 9 -3.05 2.36 -4.97
N TRP A 10 -3.62 3.37 -4.32
CA TRP A 10 -4.33 4.45 -4.99
C TRP A 10 -3.39 5.40 -5.75
N MET A 11 -2.17 5.59 -5.26
CA MET A 11 -1.15 6.41 -5.94
C MET A 11 -0.42 5.67 -7.07
N THR A 12 -0.53 4.34 -7.13
CA THR A 12 0.14 3.54 -8.16
C THR A 12 -0.83 3.26 -9.31
N PRO A 13 -0.49 3.62 -10.56
CA PRO A 13 -1.35 3.35 -11.69
C PRO A 13 -1.54 1.84 -11.86
N THR A 14 -2.79 1.39 -11.80
CA THR A 14 -3.16 -0.03 -11.87
C THR A 14 -3.39 -0.43 -13.33
N THR A 15 -2.32 -0.85 -14.00
CA THR A 15 -2.36 -1.40 -15.37
C THR A 15 -2.76 -2.88 -15.33
N GLY A 16 -4.01 -3.18 -15.65
CA GLY A 16 -4.52 -4.56 -15.73
C GLY A 16 -5.99 -4.60 -16.12
N ASP A 17 -6.45 -5.75 -16.60
CA ASP A 17 -7.86 -5.97 -16.94
C ASP A 17 -8.78 -5.73 -15.73
N PRO A 18 -10.07 -5.39 -15.91
CA PRO A 18 -10.98 -4.99 -14.83
C PRO A 18 -11.06 -5.96 -13.64
N THR A 19 -10.87 -7.26 -13.91
CA THR A 19 -10.83 -8.31 -12.88
C THR A 19 -9.57 -8.22 -12.01
N GLN A 20 -8.42 -7.90 -12.59
CA GLN A 20 -7.15 -7.73 -11.85
C GLN A 20 -7.20 -6.47 -10.98
N GLN A 21 -7.79 -5.38 -11.48
CA GLN A 21 -7.98 -4.16 -10.69
C GLN A 21 -8.81 -4.43 -9.42
N LYS A 22 -9.93 -5.15 -9.55
CA LYS A 22 -10.76 -5.55 -8.40
C LYS A 22 -9.98 -6.40 -7.39
N MET A 23 -9.15 -7.33 -7.85
CA MET A 23 -8.30 -8.13 -6.98
C MET A 23 -7.27 -7.27 -6.24
N MET A 24 -6.65 -6.30 -6.93
CA MET A 24 -5.68 -5.38 -6.34
C MET A 24 -6.31 -4.53 -5.23
N LEU A 25 -7.56 -4.10 -5.38
CA LEU A 25 -8.28 -3.37 -4.32
C LEU A 25 -8.62 -4.23 -3.09
N ILE A 26 -8.73 -5.55 -3.24
CA ILE A 26 -9.03 -6.49 -2.15
C ILE A 26 -7.74 -6.88 -1.40
N MET A 27 -6.58 -6.85 -2.07
CA MET A 27 -5.30 -7.27 -1.49
C MET A 27 -4.93 -6.59 -0.15
N PRO A 28 -5.08 -5.27 0.03
CA PRO A 28 -4.79 -4.60 1.29
C PRO A 28 -5.61 -5.14 2.47
N VAL A 29 -6.85 -5.55 2.20
CA VAL A 29 -7.75 -6.10 3.22
C VAL A 29 -7.21 -7.46 3.68
N VAL A 30 -6.86 -8.33 2.73
CA VAL A 30 -6.26 -9.64 3.01
C VAL A 30 -4.97 -9.50 3.82
N PHE A 31 -4.07 -8.61 3.40
CA PHE A 31 -2.83 -8.36 4.13
C PHE A 31 -3.08 -7.79 5.53
N THR A 32 -4.10 -6.94 5.70
CA THR A 32 -4.47 -6.41 7.03
C THR A 32 -4.81 -7.52 8.00
N PHE A 33 -5.61 -8.50 7.58
CA PHE A 33 -5.96 -9.65 8.43
C PHE A 33 -4.77 -10.59 8.65
N MET A 34 -3.92 -10.79 7.64
CA MET A 34 -2.68 -11.57 7.78
C MET A 34 -1.72 -10.93 8.81
N PHE A 35 -1.63 -9.60 8.86
CA PHE A 35 -0.76 -8.91 9.83
C PHE A 35 -1.19 -9.03 11.28
N LEU A 36 -2.46 -9.37 11.54
CA LEU A 36 -2.95 -9.54 12.93
C LEU A 36 -2.26 -10.70 13.66
N THR A 37 -1.73 -11.67 12.91
CA THR A 37 -1.02 -12.83 13.48
C THR A 37 0.50 -12.63 13.53
N PHE A 38 1.01 -11.51 13.02
CA PHE A 38 2.45 -11.25 12.93
C PHE A 38 2.95 -10.45 14.15
N PRO A 39 4.23 -10.62 14.54
CA PRO A 39 4.82 -9.84 15.63
C PRO A 39 4.73 -8.33 15.38
N THR A 40 4.34 -7.57 16.39
CA THR A 40 4.08 -6.12 16.28
C THR A 40 5.30 -5.33 15.81
N GLY A 41 6.52 -5.77 16.15
CA GLY A 41 7.75 -5.13 15.68
C GLY A 41 7.91 -5.17 14.15
N LEU A 42 7.57 -6.31 13.52
CA LEU A 42 7.60 -6.47 12.06
C LEU A 42 6.55 -5.59 11.39
N VAL A 43 5.34 -5.55 11.96
CA VAL A 43 4.23 -4.75 11.45
C VAL A 43 4.54 -3.25 11.51
N ILE A 44 5.14 -2.79 12.62
CA ILE A 44 5.54 -1.39 12.79
C ILE A 44 6.68 -1.03 11.83
N TYR A 45 7.69 -1.90 11.68
CA TYR A 45 8.76 -1.70 10.69
C TYR A 45 8.20 -1.50 9.28
N TRP A 46 7.29 -2.37 8.85
CA TRP A 46 6.64 -2.23 7.55
C TRP A 46 5.77 -0.98 7.46
N LEU A 47 5.11 -0.56 8.54
CA LEU A 47 4.29 0.66 8.53
C LEU A 47 5.15 1.89 8.22
N PHE A 48 6.26 2.05 8.94
CA PHE A 48 7.17 3.17 8.74
C PHE A 48 7.79 3.16 7.35
N ASN A 49 8.22 1.99 6.86
CA ASN A 49 8.76 1.88 5.51
C ASN A 49 7.72 2.26 4.43
N ASN A 50 6.47 1.83 4.60
CA ASN A 50 5.39 2.11 3.69
C ASN A 50 5.02 3.61 3.67
N LEU A 51 4.98 4.26 4.85
CA LEU A 51 4.78 5.71 4.97
C LEU A 51 5.90 6.53 4.31
N LEU A 52 7.16 6.13 4.47
CA LEU A 52 8.29 6.78 3.79
C LEU A 52 8.18 6.66 2.28
N SER A 53 7.85 5.45 1.79
CA SER A 53 7.65 5.21 0.36
C SER A 53 6.50 6.03 -0.21
N ILE A 54 5.39 6.18 0.54
CA ILE A 54 4.27 7.07 0.17
C ILE A 54 4.73 8.53 0.09
N GLY A 55 5.47 9.02 1.10
CA GLY A 55 6.00 10.38 1.10
C GLY A 55 6.93 10.64 -0.09
N GLN A 56 7.79 9.68 -0.41
CA GLN A 56 8.64 9.72 -1.60
C GLN A 56 7.80 9.76 -2.89
N GLN A 57 6.78 8.91 -3.01
CA GLN A 57 5.92 8.86 -4.18
C GLN A 57 5.17 10.19 -4.39
N VAL A 58 4.66 10.79 -3.30
CA VAL A 58 4.02 12.11 -3.33
C VAL A 58 5.00 13.19 -3.80
N TYR A 59 6.23 13.19 -3.29
CA TYR A 59 7.25 14.14 -3.71
C TYR A 59 7.58 14.02 -5.21
N ILE A 60 7.77 12.79 -5.70
CA ILE A 60 8.07 12.50 -7.12
C ILE A 60 6.90 12.94 -8.00
N ASN A 61 5.67 12.54 -7.69
CA ASN A 61 4.50 12.89 -8.49
C ASN A 61 4.31 14.42 -8.63
N ARG A 62 4.70 15.19 -7.60
CA ARG A 62 4.67 16.66 -7.63
C ARG A 62 5.80 17.29 -8.44
N GLN A 63 6.92 16.60 -8.67
CA GLN A 63 8.02 17.08 -9.52
C GLN A 63 7.79 16.76 -11.00
N THR A 64 7.10 15.67 -11.31
CA THR A 64 6.86 15.23 -12.70
C THR A 64 5.61 15.86 -13.34
N THR A 65 4.85 16.65 -12.57
CA THR A 65 3.72 17.46 -13.06
C THR A 65 4.17 18.89 -13.30
#